data_AF-R6RB79-F1
#
_entry.id   AF-R6RB79-F1
#
_cell.length_a   1.000
_cell.length_b   1.000
_cell.length_c   1.000
_cell.angle_alpha   90.00
_cell.angle_beta   90.00
_cell.angle_gamma   90.00
#
_symmetry.space_group_name_H-M   'P 1'
#
loop_
_entity.id
_entity.type
_entity.pdbx_description
1 polymer ?
#
loop_
_entity_poly.entity_id
_entity_poly.type
_entity_poly.pdbx_seq_one_letter_code
_entity_poly.pdbx_strand_id
1 'polypeptide(L)'
;MDKEQVLEVKELIKYGFSLESIATGFKIPIEEVEKLKRQIEEEKQPKQKETGNKKTKTEPETIQKKSKEISTSRKEIQGMLKKYQEIFGEQIKEAQSETSKGELSEKEFENAIQKMNLLIGRLKNMGNLPKNPKRVKLEKVINAYRRLIEDDLMKKAYRAESIEELKKLSAKIPTKIYGVGSAEGYIRNKIARIQQQTLMDNIRNNISADIEKIIEDLANGEIDIQCANEAVEAEARRKVESSKGSKFGLTLDGQRRQILTQIHTALREKADEYIIKSPSKAIKGLIELGGADSIQAVTIVTQNFIERKEYGRALAICEMSFKSPSDEETRQVRLLKRQIKAAKLGDLARKMLSSEKSLEEREAEYETLKTAMKMEGINASQILIGKTNSGNIPVYLNKILVDEKQR
;
A
#
# COMPACT_ATOMS: atom_id res chain seq x y z
N MET A 1 7.55 6.96 -21.32
CA MET A 1 6.10 7.03 -21.01
C MET A 1 5.38 8.08 -21.86
N ASP A 2 4.08 7.94 -22.07
CA ASP A 2 3.20 9.04 -22.53
C ASP A 2 2.67 9.90 -21.35
N LYS A 3 1.85 10.93 -21.64
CA LYS A 3 1.34 11.86 -20.62
C LYS A 3 0.29 11.27 -19.68
N GLU A 4 -0.48 10.28 -20.13
CA GLU A 4 -1.56 9.65 -19.37
C GLU A 4 -0.96 8.60 -18.43
N GLN A 5 -0.03 7.79 -18.95
CA GLN A 5 0.81 6.88 -18.18
C GLN A 5 1.63 7.60 -17.09
N VAL A 6 2.22 8.78 -17.39
CA VAL A 6 2.91 9.61 -16.38
C VAL A 6 1.96 10.08 -15.27
N LEU A 7 0.71 10.43 -15.61
CA LEU A 7 -0.26 10.90 -14.63
C LEU A 7 -0.67 9.76 -13.68
N GLU A 8 -1.00 8.59 -14.23
CA GLU A 8 -1.39 7.40 -13.48
C GLU A 8 -0.24 6.91 -12.57
N VAL A 9 1.00 6.89 -13.07
CA VAL A 9 2.19 6.62 -12.25
C VAL A 9 2.38 7.67 -11.15
N LYS A 10 2.24 8.97 -11.45
CA LYS A 10 2.31 10.03 -10.42
C LYS A 10 1.19 9.90 -9.37
N GLU A 11 0.01 9.41 -9.73
CA GLU A 11 -1.06 9.11 -8.76
C GLU A 11 -0.73 7.89 -7.89
N LEU A 12 -0.27 6.78 -8.46
CA LEU A 12 0.11 5.59 -7.68
C LEU A 12 1.24 5.89 -6.69
N ILE A 13 2.21 6.72 -7.06
CA ILE A 13 3.23 7.24 -6.13
C ILE A 13 2.58 8.08 -5.01
N LYS A 14 1.61 8.95 -5.33
CA LYS A 14 0.89 9.77 -4.33
C LYS A 14 0.00 8.93 -3.40
N TYR A 15 -0.53 7.80 -3.87
CA TYR A 15 -1.27 6.81 -3.06
C TYR A 15 -0.38 5.85 -2.27
N GLY A 16 0.95 5.90 -2.44
CA GLY A 16 1.92 5.15 -1.63
C GLY A 16 2.21 3.72 -2.11
N PHE A 17 1.93 3.39 -3.37
CA PHE A 17 2.34 2.11 -3.96
C PHE A 17 3.87 2.02 -4.09
N SER A 18 4.43 0.81 -3.96
CA SER A 18 5.88 0.59 -4.08
C SER A 18 6.37 0.82 -5.50
N LEU A 19 7.52 1.51 -5.64
CA LEU A 19 8.07 1.87 -6.94
C LEU A 19 8.38 0.64 -7.80
N GLU A 20 8.83 -0.45 -7.19
CA GLU A 20 9.09 -1.75 -7.83
C GLU A 20 7.82 -2.39 -8.44
N SER A 21 6.68 -2.30 -7.74
CA SER A 21 5.40 -2.80 -8.26
C SER A 21 4.86 -1.91 -9.37
N ILE A 22 5.07 -0.60 -9.30
CA ILE A 22 4.70 0.34 -10.37
C ILE A 22 5.57 0.10 -11.62
N ALA A 23 6.90 0.03 -11.45
CA ALA A 23 7.86 -0.27 -12.52
C ALA A 23 7.53 -1.59 -13.23
N THR A 24 7.32 -2.66 -12.45
CA THR A 24 6.93 -3.98 -12.98
C THR A 24 5.57 -3.96 -13.67
N GLY A 25 4.56 -3.36 -13.03
CA GLY A 25 3.17 -3.34 -13.53
C GLY A 25 3.01 -2.57 -14.84
N PHE A 26 3.70 -1.44 -14.98
CA PHE A 26 3.65 -0.59 -16.17
C PHE A 26 4.77 -0.87 -17.19
N LYS A 27 5.71 -1.78 -16.86
CA LYS A 27 6.91 -2.09 -17.65
C LYS A 27 7.80 -0.86 -17.94
N ILE A 28 8.02 -0.06 -16.91
CA ILE A 28 8.83 1.16 -16.94
C ILE A 28 10.12 0.91 -16.12
N PRO A 29 11.30 1.40 -16.53
CA PRO A 29 12.51 1.37 -15.70
C PRO A 29 12.27 2.05 -14.34
N ILE A 30 12.76 1.47 -13.24
CA ILE A 30 12.48 1.96 -11.88
C ILE A 30 13.03 3.38 -11.66
N GLU A 31 14.09 3.74 -12.39
CA GLU A 31 14.74 5.04 -12.42
C GLU A 31 13.80 6.15 -12.94
N GLU A 32 12.92 5.84 -13.91
CA GLU A 32 11.91 6.81 -14.36
C GLU A 32 10.82 7.00 -13.29
N VAL A 33 10.41 5.94 -12.60
CA VAL A 33 9.42 5.98 -11.52
C VAL A 33 9.96 6.76 -10.32
N GLU A 34 11.24 6.58 -9.96
CA GLU A 34 11.94 7.40 -8.98
C GLU A 34 12.00 8.88 -9.39
N LYS A 35 12.33 9.16 -10.66
CA LYS A 35 12.40 10.53 -11.18
C LYS A 35 11.04 11.24 -11.08
N LEU A 36 9.94 10.53 -11.32
CA LEU A 36 8.58 11.03 -11.10
C LEU A 36 8.27 11.27 -9.62
N LYS A 37 8.74 10.41 -8.70
CA LYS A 37 8.62 10.61 -7.25
C LYS A 37 9.35 11.88 -6.80
N ARG A 38 10.60 12.09 -7.23
CA ARG A 38 11.40 13.28 -6.89
C ARG A 38 10.69 14.58 -7.29
N GLN A 39 10.09 14.63 -8.48
CA GLN A 39 9.25 15.76 -8.91
C GLN A 39 8.05 16.03 -7.98
N ILE A 40 7.35 14.98 -7.50
CA ILE A 40 6.21 15.12 -6.58
C ILE A 40 6.64 15.63 -5.19
N GLU A 41 7.90 15.41 -4.81
CA GLU A 41 8.49 15.90 -3.55
C GLU A 41 9.00 17.35 -3.69
N GLU A 42 9.52 17.73 -4.86
CA GLU A 42 9.88 19.11 -5.23
C GLU A 42 8.65 20.03 -5.36
N GLU A 43 7.54 19.52 -5.91
CA GLU A 43 6.24 20.20 -6.05
C GLU A 43 5.61 20.63 -4.68
N LYS A 44 6.18 20.27 -3.52
CA LYS A 44 5.54 20.36 -2.19
C LYS A 44 6.16 21.31 -1.16
N GLN A 45 7.24 22.05 -1.46
CA GLN A 45 7.88 22.90 -0.43
C GLN A 45 7.25 24.30 -0.27
N PRO A 46 6.78 24.69 0.94
CA PRO A 46 6.43 26.07 1.26
C PRO A 46 7.66 26.89 1.69
N LYS A 47 7.71 28.17 1.30
CA LYS A 47 8.79 29.10 1.65
C LYS A 47 8.74 29.50 3.14
N GLN A 48 9.90 29.50 3.81
CA GLN A 48 10.04 29.99 5.18
C GLN A 48 9.94 31.53 5.26
N LYS A 49 9.58 32.03 6.45
CA LYS A 49 9.85 33.40 6.90
C LYS A 49 10.36 33.37 8.34
N GLU A 50 11.28 34.28 8.65
CA GLU A 50 11.95 34.39 9.95
C GLU A 50 11.22 35.34 10.90
N THR A 51 11.45 35.20 12.21
CA THR A 51 11.67 36.32 13.15
C THR A 51 12.24 35.79 14.48
N GLY A 52 13.22 36.49 15.05
CA GLY A 52 13.55 36.42 16.48
C GLY A 52 12.82 37.50 17.28
N ASN A 53 13.07 37.72 18.58
CA ASN A 53 14.04 37.12 19.50
C ASN A 53 13.61 37.40 20.98
N LYS A 54 14.14 36.65 21.97
CA LYS A 54 14.33 36.91 23.44
C LYS A 54 13.64 38.16 24.08
N LYS A 55 13.03 38.14 25.30
CA LYS A 55 13.42 37.67 26.67
C LYS A 55 12.21 37.96 27.63
N THR A 56 12.04 37.59 28.93
CA THR A 56 12.34 36.45 29.84
C THR A 56 11.70 36.70 31.24
N LYS A 57 11.28 35.64 31.98
CA LYS A 57 10.80 35.62 33.40
C LYS A 57 9.39 36.22 33.63
N THR A 58 8.60 35.85 34.65
CA THR A 58 8.90 35.16 35.94
C THR A 58 7.81 34.11 36.31
N GLU A 59 8.12 33.14 37.17
CA GLU A 59 7.13 32.26 37.84
C GLU A 59 6.25 33.01 38.86
N PRO A 60 5.01 32.57 39.17
CA PRO A 60 4.68 31.19 39.56
C PRO A 60 3.43 30.60 38.87
N GLU A 61 3.63 29.66 37.95
CA GLU A 61 2.53 28.97 37.22
C GLU A 61 2.59 27.44 37.28
N THR A 62 3.59 26.87 37.95
CA THR A 62 4.04 25.47 37.82
C THR A 62 2.99 24.42 38.19
N ILE A 63 1.98 24.79 39.00
CA ILE A 63 0.86 23.91 39.39
C ILE A 63 -0.33 24.07 38.44
N GLN A 64 -0.71 25.31 38.08
CA GLN A 64 -1.84 25.56 37.16
C GLN A 64 -1.54 25.15 35.71
N LYS A 65 -0.27 25.21 35.27
CA LYS A 65 0.12 24.67 33.96
C LYS A 65 -0.02 23.15 33.94
N LYS A 66 0.56 22.44 34.90
CA LYS A 66 0.44 20.97 35.01
C LYS A 66 -1.01 20.48 35.04
N SER A 67 -1.87 21.09 35.85
CA SER A 67 -3.28 20.64 35.94
C SER A 67 -4.06 20.88 34.64
N LYS A 68 -3.81 22.00 33.93
CA LYS A 68 -4.38 22.25 32.60
C LYS A 68 -3.82 21.26 31.57
N GLU A 69 -2.51 21.05 31.54
CA GLU A 69 -1.80 20.18 30.59
C GLU A 69 -2.25 18.71 30.73
N ILE A 70 -2.41 18.20 31.96
CA ILE A 70 -3.05 16.90 32.25
C ILE A 70 -4.49 16.86 31.72
N SER A 71 -5.29 17.93 31.93
CA SER A 71 -6.67 17.98 31.46
C SER A 71 -6.80 18.00 29.92
N THR A 72 -5.79 18.51 29.21
CA THR A 72 -5.71 18.47 27.75
C THR A 72 -5.28 17.09 27.28
N SER A 73 -4.18 16.52 27.80
CA SER A 73 -3.72 15.17 27.44
C SER A 73 -4.80 14.11 27.70
N ARG A 74 -5.63 14.24 28.75
CA ARG A 74 -6.80 13.37 29.00
C ARG A 74 -7.82 13.40 27.86
N LYS A 75 -8.12 14.59 27.31
CA LYS A 75 -9.04 14.76 26.18
C LYS A 75 -8.43 14.26 24.87
N GLU A 76 -7.14 14.51 24.65
CA GLU A 76 -6.39 13.96 23.51
C GLU A 76 -6.47 12.43 23.51
N ILE A 77 -6.13 11.77 24.63
CA ILE A 77 -6.19 10.31 24.80
C ILE A 77 -7.61 9.76 24.59
N GLN A 78 -8.65 10.39 25.17
CA GLN A 78 -10.03 9.96 24.97
C GLN A 78 -10.48 10.09 23.50
N GLY A 79 -10.09 11.17 22.82
CA GLY A 79 -10.35 11.37 21.39
C GLY A 79 -9.63 10.34 20.51
N MET A 80 -8.38 9.99 20.86
CA MET A 80 -7.62 8.93 20.20
C MET A 80 -8.25 7.54 20.40
N LEU A 81 -8.67 7.20 21.62
CA LEU A 81 -9.33 5.92 21.91
C LEU A 81 -10.65 5.77 21.13
N LYS A 82 -11.46 6.83 21.07
CA LYS A 82 -12.71 6.84 20.28
C LYS A 82 -12.43 6.64 18.79
N LYS A 83 -11.47 7.37 18.21
CA LYS A 83 -11.04 7.19 16.81
C LYS A 83 -10.46 5.80 16.54
N TYR A 84 -9.74 5.22 17.49
CA TYR A 84 -9.20 3.87 17.37
C TYR A 84 -10.33 2.82 17.35
N GLN A 85 -11.34 2.99 18.20
CA GLN A 85 -12.56 2.17 18.17
C GLN A 85 -13.38 2.38 16.88
N GLU A 86 -13.45 3.60 16.35
CA GLU A 86 -14.11 3.88 15.06
C GLU A 86 -13.39 3.25 13.85
N ILE A 87 -12.07 3.07 13.92
CA ILE A 87 -11.27 2.51 12.80
C ILE A 87 -11.09 0.99 12.90
N PHE A 88 -11.05 0.42 14.11
CA PHE A 88 -10.71 -0.99 14.36
C PHE A 88 -11.76 -1.77 15.18
N GLY A 89 -12.75 -1.10 15.78
CA GLY A 89 -13.78 -1.72 16.61
C GLY A 89 -14.91 -2.38 15.82
N GLU A 90 -15.10 -2.04 14.54
CA GLU A 90 -16.06 -2.69 13.65
C GLU A 90 -15.55 -4.05 13.14
N GLN A 91 -15.20 -4.97 14.06
CA GLN A 91 -15.16 -6.40 13.76
C GLN A 91 -16.58 -7.02 13.76
N ILE A 92 -17.59 -6.29 14.26
CA ILE A 92 -18.99 -6.76 14.33
C ILE A 92 -19.95 -5.65 13.84
N LYS A 93 -19.99 -5.45 12.52
CA LYS A 93 -21.19 -5.07 11.74
C LYS A 93 -20.87 -5.16 10.25
N GLU A 94 -21.69 -5.90 9.53
CA GLU A 94 -21.45 -6.17 8.12
C GLU A 94 -21.78 -4.96 7.24
N ALA A 95 -20.94 -4.70 6.23
CA ALA A 95 -21.22 -3.73 5.17
C ALA A 95 -22.24 -4.29 4.14
N GLN A 96 -23.39 -4.78 4.62
CA GLN A 96 -24.44 -5.44 3.80
C GLN A 96 -25.80 -4.70 3.82
N SER A 97 -25.77 -3.37 3.95
CA SER A 97 -26.85 -2.45 3.56
C SER A 97 -26.24 -1.06 3.33
N GLU A 98 -26.50 -0.31 2.26
CA GLU A 98 -27.61 -0.34 1.31
C GLU A 98 -27.12 -0.08 -0.14
N THR A 99 -27.30 -1.00 -1.11
CA THR A 99 -27.08 -0.68 -2.55
C THR A 99 -28.05 -1.33 -3.53
N SER A 100 -28.98 -2.18 -3.10
CA SER A 100 -29.89 -2.94 -3.99
C SER A 100 -30.95 -2.10 -4.69
N LYS A 101 -31.16 -0.83 -4.28
CA LYS A 101 -32.09 0.09 -4.93
C LYS A 101 -31.45 0.75 -6.16
N GLY A 102 -31.95 0.39 -7.34
CA GLY A 102 -31.67 1.09 -8.60
C GLY A 102 -30.42 0.64 -9.37
N GLU A 103 -30.21 -0.67 -9.49
CA GLU A 103 -29.51 -1.24 -10.64
C GLU A 103 -30.53 -1.56 -11.74
N LEU A 104 -30.10 -1.51 -13.00
CA LEU A 104 -30.95 -1.88 -14.14
C LEU A 104 -31.00 -3.40 -14.30
N SER A 105 -32.15 -3.95 -14.67
CA SER A 105 -32.17 -5.30 -15.24
C SER A 105 -31.40 -5.36 -16.56
N GLU A 106 -30.94 -6.54 -16.95
CA GLU A 106 -30.13 -6.72 -18.15
C GLU A 106 -30.84 -6.22 -19.43
N LYS A 107 -32.16 -6.42 -19.51
CA LYS A 107 -33.01 -5.89 -20.59
C LYS A 107 -33.11 -4.37 -20.60
N GLU A 108 -33.17 -3.72 -19.43
CA GLU A 108 -33.21 -2.25 -19.34
C GLU A 108 -31.86 -1.63 -19.72
N PHE A 109 -30.76 -2.27 -19.30
CA PHE A 109 -29.40 -1.87 -19.63
C PHE A 109 -29.12 -1.95 -21.14
N GLU A 110 -29.47 -3.08 -21.78
CA GLU A 110 -29.39 -3.21 -23.25
C GLU A 110 -30.24 -2.16 -23.98
N ASN A 111 -31.47 -1.94 -23.52
CA ASN A 111 -32.39 -0.97 -24.10
C ASN A 111 -31.88 0.47 -23.93
N ALA A 112 -31.22 0.80 -22.81
CA ALA A 112 -30.51 2.07 -22.62
C ALA A 112 -29.34 2.23 -23.60
N ILE A 113 -28.52 1.19 -23.81
CA ILE A 113 -27.43 1.20 -24.81
C ILE A 113 -27.96 1.37 -26.24
N GLN A 114 -29.04 0.69 -26.61
CA GLN A 114 -29.67 0.81 -27.93
C GLN A 114 -30.21 2.24 -28.15
N LYS A 115 -30.95 2.79 -27.18
CA LYS A 115 -31.45 4.17 -27.20
C LYS A 115 -30.30 5.18 -27.32
N MET A 116 -29.24 5.04 -26.53
CA MET A 116 -28.06 5.92 -26.62
C MET A 116 -27.41 5.87 -28.01
N ASN A 117 -27.20 4.68 -28.58
CA ASN A 117 -26.62 4.52 -29.91
C ASN A 117 -27.48 5.17 -31.01
N LEU A 118 -28.80 5.02 -30.93
CA LEU A 118 -29.75 5.62 -31.88
C LEU A 118 -29.74 7.17 -31.79
N LEU A 119 -29.65 7.73 -30.58
CA LEU A 119 -29.52 9.17 -30.37
C LEU A 119 -28.17 9.70 -30.88
N ILE A 120 -27.07 8.96 -30.68
CA ILE A 120 -25.75 9.29 -31.25
C ILE A 120 -25.78 9.25 -32.79
N GLY A 121 -26.50 8.30 -33.40
CA GLY A 121 -26.73 8.27 -34.84
C GLY A 121 -27.44 9.54 -35.34
N ARG A 122 -28.54 9.93 -34.66
CA ARG A 122 -29.25 11.19 -34.94
C ARG A 122 -28.35 12.44 -34.77
N LEU A 123 -27.45 12.43 -33.79
CA LEU A 123 -26.49 13.54 -33.59
C LEU A 123 -25.49 13.64 -34.74
N LYS A 124 -24.93 12.51 -35.21
CA LYS A 124 -24.03 12.49 -36.38
C LYS A 124 -24.71 12.98 -37.66
N ASN A 125 -25.96 12.57 -37.89
CA ASN A 125 -26.72 12.94 -39.09
C ASN A 125 -27.11 14.44 -39.13
N MET A 126 -26.95 15.20 -38.03
CA MET A 126 -27.10 16.67 -38.04
C MET A 126 -25.82 17.42 -38.43
N GLY A 127 -24.70 16.72 -38.66
CA GLY A 127 -23.45 17.30 -39.18
C GLY A 127 -22.83 18.41 -38.31
N ASN A 128 -21.98 19.22 -38.95
CA ASN A 128 -21.29 20.36 -38.32
C ASN A 128 -22.11 21.67 -38.39
N LEU A 129 -23.44 21.60 -38.41
CA LEU A 129 -24.27 22.80 -38.28
C LEU A 129 -24.02 23.52 -36.94
N PRO A 130 -24.15 24.87 -36.91
CA PRO A 130 -23.94 25.66 -35.69
C PRO A 130 -24.88 25.23 -34.55
N LYS A 131 -24.52 25.59 -33.30
CA LYS A 131 -25.17 25.12 -32.06
C LYS A 131 -26.64 25.57 -31.90
N ASN A 132 -27.53 24.94 -32.66
CA ASN A 132 -28.97 25.08 -32.52
C ASN A 132 -29.44 24.43 -31.19
N PRO A 133 -30.40 25.02 -30.44
CA PRO A 133 -30.91 24.45 -29.20
C PRO A 133 -31.46 23.01 -29.32
N LYS A 134 -31.88 22.56 -30.51
CA LYS A 134 -32.25 21.14 -30.75
C LYS A 134 -31.04 20.20 -30.56
N ARG A 135 -29.86 20.58 -31.04
CA ARG A 135 -28.60 19.82 -30.88
C ARG A 135 -28.19 19.74 -29.41
N VAL A 136 -28.22 20.87 -28.71
CA VAL A 136 -27.87 20.94 -27.27
C VAL A 136 -28.83 20.09 -26.42
N LYS A 137 -30.13 20.05 -26.75
CA LYS A 137 -31.09 19.14 -26.10
C LYS A 137 -30.74 17.67 -26.35
N LEU A 138 -30.38 17.29 -27.58
CA LEU A 138 -29.98 15.91 -27.90
C LEU A 138 -28.69 15.49 -27.17
N GLU A 139 -27.67 16.36 -27.15
CA GLU A 139 -26.41 16.14 -26.43
C GLU A 139 -26.65 15.94 -24.92
N LYS A 140 -27.57 16.71 -24.30
CA LYS A 140 -27.99 16.49 -22.90
C LYS A 140 -28.62 15.12 -22.66
N VAL A 141 -29.51 14.65 -23.55
CA VAL A 141 -30.17 13.33 -23.41
C VAL A 141 -29.16 12.18 -23.61
N ILE A 142 -28.24 12.30 -24.57
CA ILE A 142 -27.15 11.32 -24.75
C ILE A 142 -26.29 11.22 -23.48
N ASN A 143 -25.94 12.36 -22.87
CA ASN A 143 -25.17 12.39 -21.62
C ASN A 143 -25.95 11.83 -20.41
N ALA A 144 -27.28 11.93 -20.39
CA ALA A 144 -28.11 11.30 -19.36
C ALA A 144 -28.11 9.77 -19.48
N TYR A 145 -28.29 9.21 -20.68
CA TYR A 145 -28.17 7.77 -20.91
C TYR A 145 -26.75 7.26 -20.63
N ARG A 146 -25.72 8.03 -20.99
CA ARG A 146 -24.33 7.69 -20.68
C ARG A 146 -24.12 7.50 -19.18
N ARG A 147 -24.51 8.49 -18.37
CA ARG A 147 -24.41 8.41 -16.89
C ARG A 147 -25.17 7.21 -16.34
N LEU A 148 -26.40 6.98 -16.78
CA LEU A 148 -27.21 5.84 -16.34
C LEU A 148 -26.54 4.48 -16.60
N ILE A 149 -25.91 4.33 -17.77
CA ILE A 149 -25.14 3.12 -18.15
C ILE A 149 -23.85 3.01 -17.32
N GLU A 150 -23.17 4.13 -17.08
CA GLU A 150 -21.90 4.23 -16.36
C GLU A 150 -22.08 3.96 -14.85
N ASP A 151 -23.12 4.52 -14.22
CA ASP A 151 -23.50 4.28 -12.82
C ASP A 151 -23.88 2.81 -12.56
N ASP A 152 -24.64 2.20 -13.47
CA ASP A 152 -25.05 0.79 -13.36
C ASP A 152 -23.86 -0.18 -13.54
N LEU A 153 -22.96 0.10 -14.50
CA LEU A 153 -21.69 -0.61 -14.65
C LEU A 153 -20.83 -0.48 -13.39
N MET A 154 -20.75 0.70 -12.79
CA MET A 154 -19.97 0.94 -11.56
C MET A 154 -20.52 0.15 -10.36
N LYS A 155 -21.84 0.10 -10.17
CA LYS A 155 -22.46 -0.71 -9.09
C LYS A 155 -22.19 -2.20 -9.26
N LYS A 156 -22.37 -2.72 -10.48
CA LYS A 156 -22.14 -4.14 -10.81
C LYS A 156 -20.65 -4.50 -10.71
N ALA A 157 -19.76 -3.61 -11.15
CA ALA A 157 -18.31 -3.80 -10.98
C ALA A 157 -17.87 -3.73 -9.52
N TYR A 158 -18.50 -2.87 -8.70
CA TYR A 158 -18.23 -2.80 -7.26
C TYR A 158 -18.54 -4.14 -6.57
N ARG A 159 -19.66 -4.80 -6.92
CA ARG A 159 -20.01 -6.13 -6.38
C ARG A 159 -19.24 -7.30 -6.97
N ALA A 160 -19.01 -7.34 -8.28
CA ALA A 160 -18.44 -8.52 -8.96
C ALA A 160 -17.12 -9.00 -8.34
N GLU A 161 -17.09 -10.23 -7.85
CA GLU A 161 -15.93 -10.79 -7.13
C GLU A 161 -14.99 -11.55 -8.06
N SER A 162 -15.51 -12.13 -9.16
CA SER A 162 -14.70 -12.84 -10.14
C SER A 162 -14.15 -11.94 -11.25
N ILE A 163 -12.97 -12.30 -11.76
CA ILE A 163 -12.37 -11.68 -12.94
C ILE A 163 -13.27 -11.93 -14.18
N GLU A 164 -13.98 -13.06 -14.22
CA GLU A 164 -14.84 -13.48 -15.32
C GLU A 164 -16.11 -12.62 -15.42
N GLU A 165 -16.72 -12.24 -14.30
CA GLU A 165 -17.77 -11.22 -14.26
C GLU A 165 -17.26 -9.85 -14.71
N LEU A 166 -16.10 -9.42 -14.21
CA LEU A 166 -15.51 -8.13 -14.58
C LEU A 166 -15.14 -8.07 -16.07
N LYS A 167 -14.65 -9.16 -16.66
CA LYS A 167 -14.46 -9.31 -18.13
C LYS A 167 -15.79 -9.21 -18.88
N LYS A 168 -16.86 -9.90 -18.41
CA LYS A 168 -18.21 -9.81 -19.01
C LYS A 168 -18.80 -8.40 -18.92
N LEU A 169 -18.56 -7.68 -17.82
CA LEU A 169 -18.95 -6.27 -17.67
C LEU A 169 -18.14 -5.35 -18.60
N SER A 170 -16.83 -5.56 -18.69
CA SER A 170 -15.96 -4.81 -19.61
C SER A 170 -16.38 -4.96 -21.08
N ALA A 171 -16.79 -6.17 -21.49
CA ALA A 171 -17.26 -6.44 -22.85
C ALA A 171 -18.60 -5.76 -23.19
N LYS A 172 -19.36 -5.32 -22.17
CA LYS A 172 -20.64 -4.61 -22.34
C LYS A 172 -20.49 -3.09 -22.45
N ILE A 173 -19.28 -2.54 -22.27
CA ILE A 173 -19.02 -1.09 -22.34
C ILE A 173 -19.15 -0.60 -23.80
N PRO A 174 -20.06 0.33 -24.12
CA PRO A 174 -20.21 0.80 -25.49
C PRO A 174 -19.00 1.63 -25.96
N THR A 175 -18.28 1.14 -26.98
CA THR A 175 -17.08 1.77 -27.60
C THR A 175 -17.26 3.19 -28.18
N LYS A 176 -18.44 3.79 -28.04
CA LYS A 176 -18.75 5.18 -28.44
C LYS A 176 -18.86 6.14 -27.25
N ILE A 177 -18.61 5.68 -26.02
CA ILE A 177 -18.47 6.54 -24.83
C ILE A 177 -17.10 7.22 -24.87
N TYR A 178 -16.94 8.22 -25.73
CA TYR A 178 -15.78 9.12 -25.67
C TYR A 178 -15.83 9.93 -24.37
N GLY A 179 -15.01 9.51 -23.41
CA GLY A 179 -15.02 9.94 -22.01
C GLY A 179 -14.72 8.79 -21.06
N VAL A 180 -13.79 7.90 -21.44
CA VAL A 180 -13.48 6.64 -20.73
C VAL A 180 -12.65 6.94 -19.47
N GLY A 181 -13.30 7.48 -18.43
CA GLY A 181 -12.64 7.92 -17.19
C GLY A 181 -13.05 7.17 -15.92
N SER A 182 -14.30 6.67 -15.82
CA SER A 182 -14.78 6.03 -14.58
C SER A 182 -14.95 4.51 -14.69
N ALA A 183 -15.96 4.01 -15.41
CA ALA A 183 -16.33 2.58 -15.37
C ALA A 183 -15.25 1.62 -15.91
N GLU A 184 -14.69 1.87 -17.10
CA GLU A 184 -13.67 0.98 -17.68
C GLU A 184 -12.33 1.05 -16.91
N GLY A 185 -11.95 2.24 -16.44
CA GLY A 185 -10.79 2.41 -15.56
C GLY A 185 -10.98 1.62 -14.25
N TYR A 186 -12.13 1.77 -13.60
CA TYR A 186 -12.46 1.03 -12.38
C TYR A 186 -12.48 -0.49 -12.58
N ILE A 187 -13.11 -0.99 -13.66
CA ILE A 187 -13.16 -2.42 -13.96
C ILE A 187 -11.75 -2.99 -14.21
N ARG A 188 -10.94 -2.33 -15.05
CA ARG A 188 -9.54 -2.74 -15.30
C ARG A 188 -8.71 -2.73 -14.01
N ASN A 189 -8.85 -1.68 -13.19
CA ASN A 189 -8.14 -1.56 -11.91
C ASN A 189 -8.62 -2.58 -10.86
N LYS A 190 -9.89 -2.99 -10.86
CA LYS A 190 -10.38 -4.06 -9.99
C LYS A 190 -9.88 -5.44 -10.44
N ILE A 191 -9.87 -5.72 -11.75
CA ILE A 191 -9.25 -6.94 -12.31
C ILE A 191 -7.77 -7.01 -11.89
N ALA A 192 -7.00 -5.94 -12.10
CA ALA A 192 -5.59 -5.88 -11.74
C ALA A 192 -5.36 -6.11 -10.23
N ARG A 193 -6.19 -5.53 -9.36
CA ARG A 193 -6.14 -5.75 -7.89
C ARG A 193 -6.41 -7.21 -7.52
N ILE A 194 -7.42 -7.85 -8.11
CA ILE A 194 -7.72 -9.27 -7.84
C ILE A 194 -6.55 -10.15 -8.31
N GLN A 195 -6.02 -9.91 -9.51
CA GLN A 195 -4.86 -10.63 -10.03
C GLN A 195 -3.61 -10.45 -9.15
N GLN A 196 -3.36 -9.23 -8.67
CA GLN A 196 -2.25 -8.94 -7.75
C GLN A 196 -2.44 -9.63 -6.40
N GLN A 197 -3.65 -9.62 -5.84
CA GLN A 197 -3.97 -10.32 -4.58
C GLN A 197 -3.73 -11.83 -4.74
N THR A 198 -4.30 -12.46 -5.77
CA THR A 198 -4.07 -13.88 -6.07
C THR A 198 -2.59 -14.22 -6.27
N LEU A 199 -1.81 -13.33 -6.90
CA LEU A 199 -0.37 -13.53 -7.05
C LEU A 199 0.35 -13.46 -5.69
N MET A 200 0.05 -12.47 -4.86
CA MET A 200 0.66 -12.31 -3.52
C MET A 200 0.32 -13.47 -2.58
N ASP A 201 -0.91 -13.97 -2.63
CA ASP A 201 -1.34 -15.08 -1.77
C ASP A 201 -0.73 -16.41 -2.22
N ASN A 202 -0.53 -16.61 -3.53
CA ASN A 202 0.31 -17.70 -4.03
C ASN A 202 1.77 -17.55 -3.59
N ILE A 203 2.34 -16.34 -3.62
CA ILE A 203 3.72 -16.10 -3.17
C ILE A 203 3.90 -16.47 -1.69
N ARG A 204 2.93 -16.11 -0.83
CA ARG A 204 2.95 -16.40 0.62
C ARG A 204 2.70 -17.86 0.97
N ASN A 205 1.70 -18.48 0.35
CA ASN A 205 1.09 -19.71 0.86
C ASN A 205 1.39 -20.95 0.01
N ASN A 206 1.82 -20.79 -1.24
CA ASN A 206 2.08 -21.90 -2.17
C ASN A 206 3.60 -22.16 -2.28
N ILE A 207 4.19 -22.53 -1.13
CA ILE A 207 5.61 -22.89 -0.97
C ILE A 207 5.70 -24.42 -0.98
N SER A 208 6.66 -25.00 -1.71
CA SER A 208 6.94 -26.44 -1.67
C SER A 208 7.98 -26.78 -0.60
N ALA A 209 7.96 -28.02 -0.09
CA ALA A 209 8.84 -28.46 1.00
C ALA A 209 10.34 -28.23 0.72
N ASP A 210 10.80 -28.37 -0.52
CA ASP A 210 12.19 -28.09 -0.91
C ASP A 210 12.55 -26.61 -0.76
N ILE A 211 11.60 -25.70 -1.01
CA ILE A 211 11.78 -24.24 -0.86
C ILE A 211 11.60 -23.82 0.60
N GLU A 212 10.70 -24.46 1.35
CA GLU A 212 10.55 -24.31 2.80
C GLU A 212 11.85 -24.67 3.52
N LYS A 213 12.50 -25.78 3.15
CA LYS A 213 13.82 -26.13 3.68
C LYS A 213 14.89 -25.06 3.41
N ILE A 214 14.94 -24.48 2.21
CA ILE A 214 15.88 -23.37 1.90
C ILE A 214 15.63 -22.16 2.82
N ILE A 215 14.37 -21.87 3.15
CA ILE A 215 14.00 -20.80 4.07
C ILE A 215 14.48 -21.11 5.50
N GLU A 216 14.31 -22.34 5.98
CA GLU A 216 14.84 -22.80 7.27
C GLU A 216 16.37 -22.71 7.33
N ASP A 217 17.06 -23.26 6.32
CA ASP A 217 18.52 -23.28 6.21
C ASP A 217 19.10 -21.85 6.15
N LEU A 218 18.41 -20.90 5.50
CA LEU A 218 18.74 -19.46 5.53
C LEU A 218 18.56 -18.85 6.92
N ALA A 219 17.46 -19.14 7.62
CA ALA A 219 17.18 -18.60 8.96
C ALA A 219 18.17 -19.15 10.02
N ASN A 220 18.55 -20.41 9.90
CA ASN A 220 19.61 -21.04 10.70
C ASN A 220 20.99 -20.44 10.38
N GLY A 221 21.25 -20.17 9.10
CA GLY A 221 22.58 -19.82 8.60
C GLY A 221 23.41 -21.08 8.32
N GLU A 222 22.77 -22.08 7.74
CA GLU A 222 23.33 -23.41 7.44
C GLU A 222 23.14 -23.79 5.95
N ILE A 223 22.57 -22.88 5.14
CA ILE A 223 22.36 -23.04 3.70
C ILE A 223 23.61 -23.46 2.92
N ASP A 224 23.47 -24.57 2.20
CA ASP A 224 24.31 -24.93 1.06
C ASP A 224 23.77 -24.20 -0.19
N ILE A 225 24.57 -23.27 -0.72
CA ILE A 225 24.20 -22.43 -1.87
C ILE A 225 24.08 -23.25 -3.16
N GLN A 226 24.82 -24.35 -3.32
CA GLN A 226 24.71 -25.20 -4.51
C GLN A 226 23.40 -25.99 -4.44
N CYS A 227 23.16 -26.72 -3.35
CA CYS A 227 21.94 -27.51 -3.19
C CYS A 227 20.68 -26.64 -3.26
N ALA A 228 20.70 -25.43 -2.68
CA ALA A 228 19.59 -24.50 -2.76
C ALA A 228 19.34 -23.97 -4.19
N ASN A 229 20.39 -23.67 -4.95
CA ASN A 229 20.24 -23.29 -6.37
C ASN A 229 19.69 -24.44 -7.22
N GLU A 230 20.16 -25.68 -7.00
CA GLU A 230 19.66 -26.87 -7.71
C GLU A 230 18.18 -27.14 -7.41
N ALA A 231 17.75 -27.01 -6.15
CA ALA A 231 16.34 -27.15 -5.76
C ALA A 231 15.44 -26.02 -6.31
N VAL A 232 15.90 -24.76 -6.29
CA VAL A 232 15.19 -23.63 -6.91
C VAL A 232 15.03 -23.84 -8.42
N GLU A 233 16.06 -24.34 -9.09
CA GLU A 233 16.06 -24.61 -10.53
C GLU A 233 15.15 -25.79 -10.90
N ALA A 234 15.11 -26.85 -10.08
CA ALA A 234 14.20 -27.98 -10.24
C ALA A 234 12.73 -27.55 -10.05
N GLU A 235 12.42 -26.79 -9.00
CA GLU A 235 11.08 -26.25 -8.75
C GLU A 235 10.65 -25.26 -9.85
N ALA A 236 11.57 -24.41 -10.33
CA ALA A 236 11.30 -23.50 -11.45
C ALA A 236 10.92 -24.27 -12.72
N ARG A 237 11.65 -25.35 -13.04
CA ARG A 237 11.32 -26.25 -14.16
C ARG A 237 9.96 -26.89 -13.95
N ARG A 238 9.68 -27.48 -12.78
CA ARG A 238 8.38 -28.09 -12.44
C ARG A 238 7.22 -27.11 -12.63
N LYS A 239 7.37 -25.84 -12.23
CA LYS A 239 6.37 -24.80 -12.46
C LYS A 239 6.21 -24.46 -13.95
N VAL A 240 7.31 -24.31 -14.73
CA VAL A 240 7.21 -24.16 -16.20
C VAL A 240 6.46 -25.35 -16.81
N GLU A 241 6.80 -26.59 -16.46
CA GLU A 241 6.19 -27.79 -17.03
C GLU A 241 4.69 -27.90 -16.74
N SER A 242 4.27 -27.60 -15.50
CA SER A 242 2.86 -27.53 -15.10
C SER A 242 2.04 -26.46 -15.85
N SER A 243 2.71 -25.48 -16.48
CA SER A 243 2.11 -24.39 -17.24
C SER A 243 2.18 -24.55 -18.77
N LYS A 244 2.75 -25.66 -19.28
CA LYS A 244 2.83 -25.95 -20.72
C LYS A 244 1.43 -25.92 -21.36
N GLY A 245 1.26 -25.04 -22.35
CA GLY A 245 -0.02 -24.77 -23.02
C GLY A 245 -0.63 -23.40 -22.68
N SER A 246 -0.23 -22.77 -21.56
CA SER A 246 -0.61 -21.39 -21.29
C SER A 246 0.15 -20.41 -22.18
N LYS A 247 -0.57 -19.59 -22.96
CA LYS A 247 0.00 -18.48 -23.74
C LYS A 247 0.61 -17.37 -22.86
N PHE A 248 0.44 -17.45 -21.54
CA PHE A 248 0.92 -16.47 -20.55
C PHE A 248 1.75 -17.13 -19.43
N GLY A 249 2.29 -18.34 -19.66
CA GLY A 249 3.23 -18.96 -18.74
C GLY A 249 4.52 -18.14 -18.58
N LEU A 250 5.07 -18.08 -17.37
CA LEU A 250 6.36 -17.43 -17.13
C LEU A 250 7.51 -18.24 -17.77
N THR A 251 8.57 -17.54 -18.19
CA THR A 251 9.83 -18.19 -18.54
C THR A 251 10.47 -18.83 -17.31
N LEU A 252 11.48 -19.68 -17.52
CA LEU A 252 12.24 -20.31 -16.43
C LEU A 252 12.84 -19.26 -15.47
N ASP A 253 13.44 -18.19 -16.00
CA ASP A 253 13.94 -17.06 -15.20
C ASP A 253 12.83 -16.28 -14.49
N GLY A 254 11.61 -16.31 -15.03
CA GLY A 254 10.42 -15.76 -14.38
C GLY A 254 10.01 -16.60 -13.17
N GLN A 255 9.92 -17.92 -13.33
CA GLN A 255 9.63 -18.85 -12.23
C GLN A 255 10.71 -18.81 -11.15
N ARG A 256 12.00 -18.82 -11.53
CA ARG A 256 13.13 -18.70 -10.59
C ARG A 256 13.05 -17.41 -9.76
N ARG A 257 12.82 -16.25 -10.40
CA ARG A 257 12.62 -14.98 -9.68
C ARG A 257 11.37 -14.98 -8.80
N GLN A 258 10.28 -15.63 -9.23
CA GLN A 258 9.10 -15.79 -8.38
C GLN A 258 9.43 -16.62 -7.14
N ILE A 259 10.12 -17.76 -7.27
CA ILE A 259 10.52 -18.63 -6.15
C ILE A 259 11.43 -17.89 -5.16
N LEU A 260 12.44 -17.16 -5.64
CA LEU A 260 13.27 -16.30 -4.79
C LEU A 260 12.43 -15.23 -4.06
N THR A 261 11.42 -14.66 -4.73
CA THR A 261 10.46 -13.74 -4.10
C THR A 261 9.61 -14.43 -3.01
N GLN A 262 9.29 -15.72 -3.14
CA GLN A 262 8.63 -16.50 -2.07
C GLN A 262 9.54 -16.65 -0.86
N ILE A 263 10.81 -17.04 -1.06
CA ILE A 263 11.82 -17.17 0.00
C ILE A 263 11.97 -15.84 0.77
N HIS A 264 12.14 -14.74 0.04
CA HIS A 264 12.28 -13.39 0.62
C HIS A 264 11.02 -12.92 1.35
N THR A 265 9.83 -13.28 0.84
CA THR A 265 8.55 -12.93 1.48
C THR A 265 8.29 -13.76 2.73
N ALA A 266 8.65 -15.05 2.73
CA ALA A 266 8.54 -15.94 3.88
C ALA A 266 9.43 -15.48 5.05
N LEU A 267 10.73 -15.27 4.81
CA LEU A 267 11.66 -14.75 5.83
C LEU A 267 11.23 -13.40 6.40
N ARG A 268 10.53 -12.58 5.61
CA ARG A 268 10.02 -11.26 6.00
C ARG A 268 8.73 -11.31 6.81
N GLU A 269 7.72 -12.05 6.32
CA GLU A 269 6.33 -11.97 6.81
C GLU A 269 5.96 -13.11 7.77
N LYS A 270 6.64 -14.25 7.72
CA LYS A 270 6.49 -15.40 8.64
C LYS A 270 7.63 -15.43 9.67
N ALA A 271 7.93 -14.28 10.28
CA ALA A 271 9.12 -14.12 11.12
C ALA A 271 9.12 -15.04 12.36
N ASP A 272 7.94 -15.27 12.96
CA ASP A 272 7.78 -16.16 14.12
C ASP A 272 7.96 -17.66 13.78
N GLU A 273 7.78 -18.04 12.51
CA GLU A 273 8.11 -19.38 12.00
C GLU A 273 9.61 -19.46 11.70
N TYR A 274 10.12 -18.54 10.88
CA TYR A 274 11.51 -18.55 10.38
C TYR A 274 12.39 -17.55 11.15
N ILE A 275 12.72 -17.93 12.39
CA ILE A 275 13.51 -17.10 13.31
C ILE A 275 14.97 -17.03 12.86
N ILE A 276 15.43 -15.84 12.46
CA ILE A 276 16.81 -15.64 11.99
C ILE A 276 17.79 -15.67 13.17
N LYS A 277 18.48 -16.82 13.31
CA LYS A 277 19.53 -17.07 14.31
C LYS A 277 20.80 -16.30 13.97
N SER A 278 21.25 -16.41 12.72
CA SER A 278 22.58 -15.98 12.26
C SER A 278 22.50 -14.84 11.22
N PRO A 279 22.13 -13.59 11.58
CA PRO A 279 21.82 -12.53 10.62
C PRO A 279 22.91 -12.26 9.57
N SER A 280 24.19 -12.22 9.96
CA SER A 280 25.29 -12.03 9.01
C SER A 280 25.44 -13.18 8.00
N LYS A 281 25.11 -14.42 8.40
CA LYS A 281 25.08 -15.57 7.49
C LYS A 281 23.84 -15.52 6.59
N ALA A 282 22.67 -15.17 7.14
CA ALA A 282 21.43 -15.03 6.38
C ALA A 282 21.55 -13.95 5.29
N ILE A 283 22.13 -12.79 5.60
CA ILE A 283 22.44 -11.73 4.61
C ILE A 283 23.34 -12.28 3.50
N LYS A 284 24.44 -12.98 3.86
CA LYS A 284 25.35 -13.57 2.87
C LYS A 284 24.63 -14.60 1.99
N GLY A 285 23.85 -15.50 2.59
CA GLY A 285 23.11 -16.54 1.88
C GLY A 285 22.03 -15.99 0.93
N LEU A 286 21.34 -14.91 1.31
CA LEU A 286 20.39 -14.21 0.43
C LEU A 286 21.08 -13.62 -0.81
N ILE A 287 22.27 -13.03 -0.64
CA ILE A 287 23.06 -12.46 -1.75
C ILE A 287 23.61 -13.58 -2.65
N GLU A 288 24.10 -14.68 -2.07
CA GLU A 288 24.71 -15.80 -2.82
C GLU A 288 23.70 -16.74 -3.49
N LEU A 289 22.49 -16.88 -2.94
CA LEU A 289 21.37 -17.53 -3.62
C LEU A 289 20.81 -16.67 -4.77
N GLY A 290 20.97 -15.34 -4.65
CA GLY A 290 20.68 -14.36 -5.69
C GLY A 290 19.25 -13.84 -5.66
N GLY A 291 19.00 -12.77 -6.42
CA GLY A 291 17.71 -12.08 -6.45
C GLY A 291 17.45 -11.12 -5.28
N ALA A 292 18.40 -10.98 -4.35
CA ALA A 292 18.49 -9.89 -3.39
C ALA A 292 19.87 -9.21 -3.49
N ASP A 293 19.90 -7.89 -3.57
CA ASP A 293 21.12 -7.11 -3.35
C ASP A 293 21.44 -6.96 -1.85
N SER A 294 22.57 -6.29 -1.51
CA SER A 294 22.99 -6.06 -0.13
C SER A 294 21.97 -5.29 0.72
N ILE A 295 21.33 -4.25 0.15
CA ILE A 295 20.30 -3.44 0.81
C ILE A 295 19.02 -4.25 0.98
N GLN A 296 18.61 -5.01 -0.03
CA GLN A 296 17.44 -5.90 0.03
C GLN A 296 17.64 -7.02 1.06
N ALA A 297 18.79 -7.70 1.06
CA ALA A 297 19.13 -8.76 2.00
C ALA A 297 19.14 -8.24 3.46
N VAL A 298 19.75 -7.08 3.71
CA VAL A 298 19.68 -6.44 5.03
C VAL A 298 18.24 -6.03 5.37
N THR A 299 17.45 -5.53 4.43
CA THR A 299 16.06 -5.14 4.67
C THR A 299 15.17 -6.32 5.05
N ILE A 300 15.34 -7.49 4.41
CA ILE A 300 14.63 -8.75 4.77
C ILE A 300 14.94 -9.13 6.22
N VAL A 301 16.23 -9.20 6.58
CA VAL A 301 16.68 -9.57 7.94
C VAL A 301 16.25 -8.53 8.99
N THR A 302 16.34 -7.24 8.66
CA THR A 302 15.85 -6.15 9.52
C THR A 302 14.33 -6.25 9.75
N GLN A 303 13.53 -6.59 8.73
CA GLN A 303 12.09 -6.70 8.88
C GLN A 303 11.68 -7.92 9.72
N ASN A 304 12.36 -9.06 9.59
CA ASN A 304 12.19 -10.22 10.48
C ASN A 304 12.33 -9.83 11.97
N PHE A 305 13.34 -8.99 12.28
CA PHE A 305 13.52 -8.42 13.62
C PHE A 305 12.49 -7.33 13.99
N ILE A 306 11.91 -6.60 13.03
CA ILE A 306 10.85 -5.61 13.28
C ILE A 306 9.54 -6.29 13.71
N GLU A 307 9.09 -7.34 13.00
CA GLU A 307 7.86 -8.07 13.35
C GLU A 307 7.99 -8.73 14.72
N ARG A 308 9.15 -9.34 14.99
CA ARG A 308 9.52 -9.93 16.29
C ARG A 308 9.89 -8.90 17.37
N LYS A 309 9.77 -7.60 17.08
CA LYS A 309 9.97 -6.44 18.00
C LYS A 309 11.40 -6.32 18.57
N GLU A 310 12.38 -6.99 17.96
CA GLU A 310 13.80 -6.99 18.31
C GLU A 310 14.53 -5.74 17.76
N TYR A 311 13.95 -4.56 17.95
CA TYR A 311 14.38 -3.29 17.33
C TYR A 311 15.87 -2.93 17.59
N GLY A 312 16.46 -3.42 18.68
CA GLY A 312 17.89 -3.26 18.97
C GLY A 312 18.77 -4.07 18.01
N ARG A 313 18.43 -5.34 17.75
CA ARG A 313 19.14 -6.18 16.76
C ARG A 313 18.95 -5.62 15.35
N ALA A 314 17.74 -5.16 15.03
CA ALA A 314 17.43 -4.50 13.77
C ALA A 314 18.34 -3.28 13.50
N LEU A 315 18.49 -2.36 14.47
CA LEU A 315 19.39 -1.20 14.35
C LEU A 315 20.87 -1.61 14.23
N ALA A 316 21.33 -2.57 15.04
CA ALA A 316 22.71 -3.02 15.03
C ALA A 316 23.12 -3.63 13.68
N ILE A 317 22.24 -4.40 13.03
CA ILE A 317 22.51 -4.96 11.69
C ILE A 317 22.58 -3.86 10.62
N CYS A 318 21.73 -2.83 10.69
CA CYS A 318 21.86 -1.65 9.81
C CYS A 318 23.17 -0.85 10.02
N GLU A 319 23.92 -1.10 11.09
CA GLU A 319 25.22 -0.47 11.39
C GLU A 319 26.39 -1.38 11.03
N MET A 320 26.28 -2.69 11.31
CA MET A 320 27.34 -3.66 11.04
C MET A 320 27.51 -3.99 9.55
N SER A 321 26.42 -3.98 8.77
CA SER A 321 26.46 -4.34 7.35
C SER A 321 27.03 -3.27 6.43
N PHE A 322 27.03 -2.00 6.86
CA PHE A 322 27.40 -0.85 6.02
C PHE A 322 28.53 -0.04 6.66
N LYS A 323 29.74 -0.61 6.63
CA LYS A 323 30.95 0.01 7.22
C LYS A 323 31.57 1.12 6.35
N SER A 324 31.36 1.07 5.03
CA SER A 324 31.82 2.09 4.08
C SER A 324 30.82 2.27 2.94
N PRO A 325 29.58 2.70 3.24
CA PRO A 325 28.51 2.82 2.26
C PRO A 325 28.75 3.97 1.28
N SER A 326 28.29 3.78 0.04
CA SER A 326 28.08 4.86 -0.93
C SER A 326 27.02 5.87 -0.45
N ASP A 327 26.91 7.02 -1.13
CA ASP A 327 25.90 8.04 -0.81
C ASP A 327 24.46 7.49 -0.84
N GLU A 328 24.17 6.55 -1.75
CA GLU A 328 22.83 5.98 -1.90
C GLU A 328 22.57 4.91 -0.82
N GLU A 329 23.50 3.98 -0.57
CA GLU A 329 23.39 3.08 0.59
C GLU A 329 23.25 3.87 1.90
N THR A 330 23.96 5.00 2.04
CA THR A 330 23.84 5.89 3.20
C THR A 330 22.45 6.54 3.29
N ARG A 331 21.74 6.77 2.17
CA ARG A 331 20.34 7.22 2.16
C ARG A 331 19.39 6.08 2.55
N GLN A 332 19.56 4.90 1.97
CA GLN A 332 18.71 3.73 2.23
C GLN A 332 18.85 3.24 3.68
N VAL A 333 20.07 3.17 4.23
CA VAL A 333 20.31 2.86 5.66
C VAL A 333 19.67 3.89 6.59
N ARG A 334 19.69 5.18 6.24
CA ARG A 334 18.97 6.23 7.02
C ARG A 334 17.45 6.03 6.96
N LEU A 335 16.90 5.63 5.81
CA LEU A 335 15.48 5.30 5.67
C LEU A 335 15.10 4.08 6.50
N LEU A 336 15.88 3.00 6.43
CA LEU A 336 15.66 1.75 7.15
C LEU A 336 15.75 1.94 8.68
N LYS A 337 16.76 2.68 9.17
CA LYS A 337 16.83 3.08 10.59
C LYS A 337 15.61 3.90 11.03
N ARG A 338 15.06 4.77 10.16
CA ARG A 338 13.85 5.54 10.45
C ARG A 338 12.60 4.65 10.47
N GLN A 339 12.52 3.62 9.62
CA GLN A 339 11.46 2.63 9.63
C GLN A 339 11.47 1.80 10.93
N ILE A 340 12.64 1.28 11.35
CA ILE A 340 12.77 0.55 12.63
C ILE A 340 12.27 1.40 13.81
N LYS A 341 12.72 2.66 13.88
CA LYS A 341 12.29 3.62 14.91
C LYS A 341 10.80 3.93 14.85
N ALA A 342 10.24 4.13 13.66
CA ALA A 342 8.80 4.36 13.47
C ALA A 342 7.96 3.13 13.86
N ALA A 343 8.44 1.91 13.59
CA ALA A 343 7.78 0.67 14.01
C ALA A 343 7.76 0.53 15.54
N LYS A 344 8.89 0.81 16.21
CA LYS A 344 8.98 0.85 17.69
C LYS A 344 8.01 1.86 18.31
N LEU A 345 7.88 3.05 17.72
CA LEU A 345 6.90 4.05 18.15
C LEU A 345 5.44 3.61 17.88
N GLY A 346 5.21 2.87 16.79
CA GLY A 346 3.91 2.30 16.45
C GLY A 346 3.49 1.22 17.45
N ASP A 347 4.43 0.42 17.95
CA ASP A 347 4.16 -0.60 18.97
C ASP A 347 3.90 0.03 20.35
N LEU A 348 4.60 1.11 20.71
CA LEU A 348 4.28 1.92 21.90
C LEU A 348 2.88 2.55 21.78
N ALA A 349 2.53 3.13 20.63
CA ALA A 349 1.22 3.71 20.40
C ALA A 349 0.09 2.65 20.40
N ARG A 350 0.32 1.44 19.85
CA ARG A 350 -0.61 0.31 19.99
C ARG A 350 -0.80 -0.09 21.45
N LYS A 351 0.29 -0.17 22.24
CA LYS A 351 0.25 -0.51 23.66
C LYS A 351 -0.54 0.51 24.49
N MET A 352 -0.46 1.80 24.14
CA MET A 352 -1.25 2.87 24.77
C MET A 352 -2.75 2.80 24.40
N LEU A 353 -3.06 2.36 23.18
CA LEU A 353 -4.44 2.26 22.67
C LEU A 353 -5.13 0.93 22.98
N SER A 354 -4.45 -0.05 23.59
CA SER A 354 -5.06 -1.31 24.02
C SER A 354 -6.09 -1.08 25.14
N SER A 355 -7.10 -1.95 25.21
CA SER A 355 -8.29 -1.78 26.07
C SER A 355 -8.02 -1.85 27.56
N GLU A 356 -7.01 -2.60 27.99
CA GLU A 356 -6.83 -3.10 29.36
C GLU A 356 -6.23 -2.10 30.36
N LYS A 357 -5.77 -0.93 29.91
CA LYS A 357 -5.03 0.03 30.74
C LYS A 357 -5.90 1.06 31.45
N SER A 358 -5.42 1.48 32.62
CA SER A 358 -5.90 2.66 33.34
C SER A 358 -5.62 3.95 32.55
N LEU A 359 -6.25 5.06 32.97
CA LEU A 359 -6.03 6.36 32.35
C LEU A 359 -4.61 6.90 32.62
N GLU A 360 -4.06 6.62 33.79
CA GLU A 360 -2.75 7.12 34.23
C GLU A 360 -1.58 6.40 33.52
N GLU A 361 -1.70 5.09 33.28
CA GLU A 361 -0.76 4.35 32.44
C GLU A 361 -0.77 4.86 30.99
N ARG A 362 -1.96 5.18 30.45
CA ARG A 362 -2.08 5.78 29.11
C ARG A 362 -1.47 7.18 29.05
N GLU A 363 -1.61 8.00 30.09
CA GLU A 363 -0.93 9.31 30.19
C GLU A 363 0.60 9.15 30.17
N ALA A 364 1.14 8.22 30.97
CA ALA A 364 2.58 7.96 31.02
C ALA A 364 3.15 7.44 29.69
N GLU A 365 2.46 6.52 29.02
CA GLU A 365 2.86 6.03 27.70
C GLU A 365 2.70 7.10 26.61
N TYR A 366 1.69 7.97 26.71
CA TYR A 366 1.45 9.04 25.74
C TYR A 366 2.52 10.14 25.78
N GLU A 367 2.95 10.57 26.97
CA GLU A 367 4.06 11.53 27.08
C GLU A 367 5.41 10.89 26.78
N THR A 368 5.57 9.58 27.04
CA THR A 368 6.72 8.79 26.55
C THR A 368 6.75 8.77 25.01
N LEU A 369 5.61 8.55 24.36
CA LEU A 369 5.45 8.55 22.90
C LEU A 369 5.73 9.94 22.30
N LYS A 370 5.11 11.00 22.84
CA LYS A 370 5.36 12.40 22.46
C LYS A 370 6.84 12.75 22.58
N THR A 371 7.51 12.32 23.64
CA THR A 371 8.94 12.59 23.87
C THR A 371 9.82 11.83 22.88
N ALA A 372 9.59 10.52 22.70
CA ALA A 372 10.36 9.70 21.78
C ALA A 372 10.18 10.14 20.31
N MET A 373 8.97 10.54 19.90
CA MET A 373 8.71 11.14 18.57
C MET A 373 9.53 12.41 18.33
N LYS A 374 9.62 13.30 19.33
CA LYS A 374 10.43 14.53 19.26
C LYS A 374 11.93 14.23 19.17
N MET A 375 12.44 13.31 20.01
CA MET A 375 13.87 12.93 20.01
C MET A 375 14.30 12.28 18.69
N GLU A 376 13.45 11.41 18.13
CA GLU A 376 13.78 10.65 16.91
C GLU A 376 13.45 11.40 15.61
N GLY A 377 12.80 12.57 15.69
CA GLY A 377 12.38 13.36 14.53
C GLY A 377 11.34 12.64 13.66
N ILE A 378 10.41 11.89 14.28
CA ILE A 378 9.43 11.05 13.57
C ILE A 378 8.02 11.64 13.74
N ASN A 379 7.41 11.98 12.60
CA ASN A 379 6.05 12.53 12.55
C ASN A 379 5.01 11.41 12.65
N ALA A 380 3.83 11.71 13.21
CA ALA A 380 2.74 10.74 13.36
C ALA A 380 2.24 10.13 12.03
N SER A 381 2.44 10.81 10.91
CA SER A 381 2.15 10.32 9.55
C SER A 381 3.09 9.20 9.08
N GLN A 382 4.16 8.92 9.82
CA GLN A 382 5.15 7.89 9.51
C GLN A 382 5.00 6.64 10.40
N ILE A 383 4.19 6.72 11.45
CA ILE A 383 4.05 5.70 12.49
C ILE A 383 2.86 4.82 12.15
N LEU A 384 3.12 3.60 11.69
CA LEU A 384 2.09 2.61 11.33
C LEU A 384 1.48 1.99 12.58
N ILE A 385 0.16 2.16 12.76
CA ILE A 385 -0.60 1.63 13.89
C ILE A 385 -1.28 0.30 13.55
N GLY A 386 -1.81 0.17 12.33
CA GLY A 386 -2.43 -1.07 11.87
C GLY A 386 -2.83 -1.01 10.40
N LYS A 387 -3.73 -1.90 9.97
CA LYS A 387 -4.38 -1.87 8.66
C LYS A 387 -5.91 -1.96 8.85
N THR A 388 -6.69 -1.39 7.95
CA THR A 388 -8.17 -1.45 7.99
C THR A 388 -8.69 -2.87 7.84
N ASN A 389 -9.96 -3.11 8.19
CA ASN A 389 -10.64 -4.43 8.15
C ASN A 389 -10.47 -5.22 6.83
N SER A 390 -10.29 -4.53 5.70
CA SER A 390 -9.98 -5.12 4.38
C SER A 390 -8.53 -5.60 4.20
N GLY A 391 -7.71 -5.62 5.26
CA GLY A 391 -6.31 -6.05 5.28
C GLY A 391 -5.32 -5.14 4.53
N ASN A 392 -5.80 -4.24 3.66
CA ASN A 392 -4.99 -3.67 2.59
C ASN A 392 -4.73 -2.15 2.67
N ILE A 393 -5.41 -1.37 3.53
CA ILE A 393 -5.12 0.07 3.69
C ILE A 393 -4.36 0.31 5.02
N PRO A 394 -3.14 0.86 5.00
CA PRO A 394 -2.38 1.16 6.21
C PRO A 394 -2.95 2.37 6.98
N VAL A 395 -3.02 2.25 8.30
CA VAL A 395 -3.50 3.29 9.23
C VAL A 395 -2.33 3.84 10.03
N TYR A 396 -2.06 5.13 9.86
CA TYR A 396 -0.98 5.84 10.55
C TYR A 396 -1.50 6.65 11.75
N LEU A 397 -0.63 6.90 12.73
CA LEU A 397 -0.97 7.56 14.01
C LEU A 397 -1.62 8.94 13.83
N ASN A 398 -1.30 9.68 12.77
CA ASN A 398 -1.92 10.97 12.46
C ASN A 398 -3.42 10.91 12.11
N LYS A 399 -3.98 9.73 11.79
CA LYS A 399 -5.43 9.55 11.65
C LYS A 399 -6.12 9.51 13.02
N ILE A 400 -5.45 8.92 14.01
CA ILE A 400 -5.96 8.67 15.36
C ILE A 400 -5.75 9.89 16.27
N LEU A 401 -4.62 10.60 16.16
CA LEU A 401 -4.41 11.88 16.85
C LEU A 401 -5.51 12.88 16.50
N VAL A 402 -5.91 13.68 17.49
CA VAL A 402 -6.80 14.84 17.31
C VAL A 402 -5.91 16.08 17.39
N ASP A 403 -5.48 16.56 16.23
CA ASP A 403 -4.74 17.82 16.14
C ASP A 403 -5.75 18.97 16.31
N GLU A 404 -5.77 19.66 17.46
CA GLU A 404 -6.75 20.73 17.74
C GLU A 404 -6.62 21.92 16.76
N LYS A 405 -5.55 21.97 15.96
CA LYS A 405 -5.28 23.00 14.93
C LYS A 405 -6.09 22.86 13.63
N GLN A 406 -7.19 22.10 13.65
CA GLN A 406 -8.15 21.97 12.54
C GLN A 406 -9.59 22.31 12.95
N ARG A 407 -9.75 23.34 13.80
CA ARG A 407 -11.01 24.03 14.08
C ARG A 407 -10.81 25.54 13.96
#